data_AF-W1WGG3-F1
#
_entry.id   AF-W1WGG3-F1
#
_cell.length_a   1.000
_cell.length_b   1.000
_cell.length_c   1.000
_cell.angle_alpha   90.00
_cell.angle_beta   90.00
_cell.angle_gamma   90.00
#
_symmetry.space_group_name_H-M   'P 1'
#
loop_
_entity.id
_entity.type
_entity.pdbx_description
1 polymer ?
#
loop_
_entity_poly.entity_id
_entity_poly.type
_entity_poly.pdbx_seq_one_letter_code
_entity_poly.pdbx_strand_id
1 'polypeptide(L)'
;DHLTEPEKKYKSARGMGGFVRSTWDEATEITAASLLYTAKTYGPDRNAGFSVIPAMSMLSYAAGARFLNLMGGTPLSFYDWYADLPPSSPQVWGEQTDTPESGDWYNAGYIMTWGSNVPLTRPPDAHFLTEVRYKGTKVVSVSPDYAESTTSSDAWLNVKAG
;
A
#
# COMPACT_ATOMS: atom_id res chain seq x y z
N ASP A 1 31.14 16.73 0.91
CA ASP A 1 31.97 17.67 0.10
C ASP A 1 31.44 18.01 -1.29
N HIS A 2 30.36 17.39 -1.79
CA HIS A 2 29.81 17.65 -3.14
C HIS A 2 28.57 18.55 -3.19
N LEU A 3 28.15 19.15 -2.06
CA LEU A 3 26.96 20.01 -2.01
C LEU A 3 27.34 21.48 -2.15
N THR A 4 26.57 22.20 -2.95
CA THR A 4 26.62 23.67 -2.99
C THR A 4 26.16 24.26 -1.65
N GLU A 5 26.59 25.49 -1.33
CA GLU A 5 26.16 26.17 -0.10
C GLU A 5 24.63 26.32 0.04
N PRO A 6 23.86 26.64 -1.04
CA PRO A 6 22.41 26.60 -0.98
C PRO A 6 21.85 25.21 -0.62
N GLU A 7 22.41 24.14 -1.19
CA GLU A 7 21.99 22.78 -0.90
C GLU A 7 22.19 22.38 0.55
N LYS A 8 23.35 22.74 1.13
CA LYS A 8 23.62 22.48 2.55
C LYS A 8 22.58 23.15 3.44
N LYS A 9 22.21 24.41 3.12
CA LYS A 9 21.27 25.20 3.91
C LYS A 9 19.85 24.62 3.93
N TYR A 10 19.29 24.26 2.78
CA TYR A 10 17.90 23.75 2.78
C TYR A 10 17.83 22.27 3.17
N LYS A 11 18.85 21.45 2.86
CA LYS A 11 18.86 20.03 3.23
C LYS A 11 18.98 19.84 4.74
N SER A 12 19.74 20.69 5.45
CA SER A 12 19.87 20.63 6.92
C SER A 12 18.60 21.03 7.67
N ALA A 13 17.70 21.77 7.03
CA ALA A 13 16.41 22.17 7.62
C ALA A 13 15.32 21.08 7.52
N ARG A 14 15.51 20.03 6.71
CA ARG A 14 14.51 18.97 6.52
C ARG A 14 14.27 18.22 7.84
N GLY A 15 13.01 18.04 8.22
CA GLY A 15 12.62 17.35 9.45
C GLY A 15 12.61 18.22 10.72
N MET A 16 13.04 19.49 10.63
CA MET A 16 13.14 20.38 11.79
C MET A 16 11.86 21.16 12.13
N GLY A 17 10.81 21.06 11.29
CA GLY A 17 9.50 21.67 11.55
C GLY A 17 9.43 23.20 11.46
N GLY A 18 10.48 23.88 10.97
CA GLY A 18 10.54 25.34 10.83
C GLY A 18 9.80 25.86 9.60
N PHE A 19 8.47 25.74 9.57
CA PHE A 19 7.65 26.18 8.45
C PHE A 19 7.48 27.70 8.38
N VAL A 20 7.39 28.23 7.17
CA VAL A 20 7.08 29.64 6.89
C VAL A 20 5.81 29.68 6.03
N ARG A 21 4.93 30.65 6.29
CA ARG A 21 3.71 30.85 5.51
C ARG A 21 4.06 31.27 4.08
N SER A 22 3.39 30.67 3.10
CA SER A 22 3.53 30.95 1.66
C SER A 22 2.15 31.15 1.04
N THR A 23 2.10 31.71 -0.18
CA THR A 23 0.92 31.69 -1.04
C THR A 23 0.90 30.45 -1.94
N TRP A 24 -0.24 30.15 -2.55
CA TRP A 24 -0.35 29.09 -3.57
C TRP A 24 0.51 29.39 -4.79
N ASP A 25 0.52 30.64 -5.26
CA ASP A 25 1.29 31.06 -6.43
C ASP A 25 2.79 30.84 -6.19
N GLU A 26 3.31 31.27 -5.04
CA GLU A 26 4.72 31.08 -4.68
C GLU A 26 5.09 29.59 -4.57
N ALA A 27 4.27 28.79 -3.89
CA ALA A 27 4.54 27.36 -3.71
C ALA A 27 4.50 26.59 -5.05
N THR A 28 3.56 26.94 -5.92
CA THR A 28 3.43 26.31 -7.24
C THR A 28 4.54 26.74 -8.19
N GLU A 29 4.97 28.00 -8.16
CA GLU A 29 6.11 28.49 -8.95
C GLU A 29 7.41 27.77 -8.56
N ILE A 30 7.70 27.64 -7.26
CA ILE A 30 8.87 26.90 -6.76
C ILE A 30 8.83 25.44 -7.23
N THR A 31 7.67 24.80 -7.13
CA THR A 31 7.48 23.40 -7.54
C THR A 31 7.68 23.24 -9.05
N ALA A 32 7.05 24.10 -9.85
CA ALA A 32 7.16 24.08 -11.30
C ALA A 32 8.59 24.34 -11.77
N ALA A 33 9.29 25.33 -11.19
CA ALA A 33 10.67 25.64 -11.49
C ALA A 33 11.59 24.44 -11.20
N SER A 34 11.39 23.74 -10.08
CA SER A 34 12.16 22.54 -9.72
C SER A 34 11.93 21.39 -10.70
N LEU A 35 10.67 21.12 -11.07
CA LEU A 35 10.32 20.06 -12.02
C LEU A 35 10.87 20.35 -13.42
N LEU A 36 10.72 21.58 -13.91
CA LEU A 36 11.23 22.03 -15.21
C LEU A 36 12.75 22.02 -15.27
N TYR A 37 13.42 22.52 -14.23
CA TYR A 37 14.88 22.48 -14.13
C TYR A 37 15.40 21.05 -14.20
N THR A 38 14.79 20.15 -13.43
CA THR A 38 15.16 18.73 -13.39
C THR A 38 14.97 18.08 -14.75
N ALA A 39 13.79 18.28 -15.37
CA ALA A 39 13.49 17.75 -16.69
C ALA A 39 14.47 18.25 -17.76
N LYS A 40 14.78 19.56 -17.77
CA LYS A 40 15.67 20.17 -18.76
C LYS A 40 17.14 19.77 -18.57
N THR A 41 17.58 19.59 -17.33
CA THR A 41 18.99 19.38 -16.99
C THR A 41 19.37 17.90 -16.98
N TYR A 42 18.49 17.04 -16.47
CA TYR A 42 18.79 15.63 -16.19
C TYR A 42 17.86 14.63 -16.88
N GLY A 43 16.81 15.12 -17.54
CA GLY A 43 15.76 14.29 -18.12
C GLY A 43 14.49 14.26 -17.26
N PRO A 44 13.31 14.12 -17.90
CA PRO A 44 12.02 14.14 -17.19
C PRO A 44 11.81 12.91 -16.30
N ASP A 45 12.47 11.78 -16.60
CA ASP A 45 12.44 10.53 -15.86
C ASP A 45 12.94 10.66 -14.40
N ARG A 46 13.68 11.73 -14.10
CA ARG A 46 14.15 12.09 -12.74
C ARG A 46 13.07 12.71 -11.86
N ASN A 47 11.94 13.10 -12.43
CA ASN A 47 10.75 13.48 -11.68
C ASN A 47 9.94 12.22 -11.40
N ALA A 48 10.11 11.67 -10.20
CA ALA A 48 9.34 10.52 -9.73
C ALA A 48 8.16 10.97 -8.85
N GLY A 49 7.05 10.26 -8.94
CA GLY A 49 5.92 10.47 -8.05
C GLY A 49 5.41 9.17 -7.44
N PHE A 50 4.97 9.28 -6.19
CA PHE A 50 4.45 8.16 -5.42
C PHE A 50 3.05 8.50 -4.94
N SER A 51 2.07 7.84 -5.54
CA SER A 51 0.68 7.80 -5.12
C SER A 51 0.24 6.36 -5.21
N VAL A 52 -0.52 5.88 -4.23
CA VAL A 52 -0.76 4.45 -4.02
C VAL A 52 -2.25 4.13 -4.00
N ILE A 53 -2.60 2.86 -4.20
CA ILE A 53 -3.94 2.31 -4.01
C ILE A 53 -5.02 3.12 -4.78
N PRO A 54 -5.02 3.09 -6.13
CA PRO A 54 -6.02 3.79 -6.94
C PRO A 54 -7.45 3.39 -6.62
N ALA A 55 -7.69 2.18 -6.11
CA ALA A 55 -9.01 1.71 -5.70
C ALA A 55 -9.64 2.53 -4.56
N MET A 56 -8.83 3.22 -3.73
CA MET A 56 -9.33 4.07 -2.64
C MET A 56 -9.78 5.46 -3.13
N SER A 57 -9.08 6.03 -4.12
CA SER A 57 -9.47 7.29 -4.77
C SER A 57 -8.89 7.36 -6.18
N MET A 58 -9.68 6.92 -7.16
CA MET A 58 -9.24 6.83 -8.55
C MET A 58 -8.90 8.20 -9.13
N LEU A 59 -9.68 9.25 -8.82
CA LEU A 59 -9.46 10.59 -9.35
C LEU A 59 -8.20 11.24 -8.78
N SER A 60 -7.96 11.12 -7.47
CA SER A 60 -6.75 11.66 -6.84
C SER A 60 -5.49 10.99 -7.39
N TYR A 61 -5.52 9.66 -7.52
CA TYR A 61 -4.42 8.90 -8.12
C TYR A 61 -4.20 9.31 -9.59
N ALA A 62 -5.28 9.32 -10.39
CA ALA A 62 -5.20 9.62 -11.82
C ALA A 62 -4.71 11.05 -12.09
N ALA A 63 -5.05 12.02 -11.25
CA ALA A 63 -4.57 13.40 -11.39
C ALA A 63 -3.03 13.46 -11.33
N GLY A 64 -2.43 12.87 -10.30
CA GLY A 64 -0.96 12.83 -10.14
C GLY A 64 -0.28 11.98 -11.22
N ALA A 65 -0.81 10.78 -11.48
CA ALA A 65 -0.26 9.88 -12.50
C ALA A 65 -0.34 10.51 -13.90
N ARG A 66 -1.44 11.17 -14.25
CA ARG A 66 -1.59 11.87 -15.53
C ARG A 66 -0.62 13.04 -15.66
N PHE A 67 -0.46 13.83 -14.60
CA PHE A 67 0.50 14.94 -14.58
C PHE A 67 1.93 14.47 -14.87
N LEU A 68 2.37 13.40 -14.19
CA LEU A 68 3.71 12.81 -14.40
C LEU A 68 3.84 12.24 -15.81
N ASN A 69 2.85 11.47 -16.28
CA ASN A 69 2.87 10.90 -17.62
C ASN A 69 2.97 11.98 -18.72
N LEU A 70 2.25 13.10 -18.59
CA LEU A 70 2.33 14.20 -19.55
C LEU A 70 3.67 14.92 -19.55
N MET A 71 4.39 14.93 -18.42
CA MET A 71 5.72 15.52 -18.31
C MET A 71 6.84 14.55 -18.74
N GLY A 72 6.56 13.24 -18.84
CA GLY A 72 7.55 12.19 -19.03
C GLY A 72 8.24 11.74 -17.73
N GLY A 73 7.61 12.00 -16.58
CA GLY A 73 8.06 11.54 -15.27
C GLY A 73 7.69 10.08 -14.98
N THR A 74 8.14 9.57 -13.83
CA THR A 74 8.05 8.15 -13.48
C THR A 74 7.10 7.92 -12.30
N PRO A 75 5.95 7.23 -12.49
CA PRO A 75 5.17 6.74 -11.37
C PRO A 75 5.89 5.54 -10.72
N LEU A 76 5.88 5.49 -9.39
CA LEU A 76 6.50 4.40 -8.64
C LEU A 76 5.49 3.29 -8.31
N SER A 77 5.98 2.05 -8.26
CA SER A 77 5.17 0.89 -7.86
C SER A 77 4.94 0.89 -6.34
N PHE A 78 3.82 0.29 -5.92
CA PHE A 78 3.42 0.19 -4.51
C PHE A 78 3.05 -1.22 -4.09
N TYR A 79 2.47 -2.04 -4.97
CA TYR A 79 1.85 -3.31 -4.57
C TYR A 79 2.90 -4.37 -4.19
N ASP A 80 3.98 -4.44 -4.98
CA ASP A 80 5.19 -5.20 -4.67
C ASP A 80 6.00 -4.57 -3.53
N TRP A 81 6.09 -3.25 -3.48
CA TRP A 81 6.84 -2.52 -2.45
C TRP A 81 6.26 -2.71 -1.04
N TYR A 82 4.93 -2.77 -0.91
CA TYR A 82 4.26 -3.10 0.36
C TYR A 82 4.31 -4.57 0.72
N ALA A 83 4.80 -5.43 -0.20
CA ALA A 83 4.74 -6.88 -0.10
C ALA A 83 3.30 -7.45 -0.05
N ASP A 84 2.32 -6.70 -0.55
CA ASP A 84 0.93 -7.15 -0.65
C ASP A 84 0.64 -7.89 -1.96
N LEU A 85 1.48 -7.70 -2.99
CA LEU A 85 1.42 -8.47 -4.24
C LEU A 85 1.82 -9.93 -3.94
N PRO A 86 0.91 -10.91 -4.08
CA PRO A 86 1.25 -12.30 -3.82
C PRO A 86 2.13 -12.82 -4.97
N PRO A 87 3.44 -13.09 -4.77
CA PRO A 87 4.32 -13.47 -5.86
C PRO A 87 3.93 -14.80 -6.51
N SER A 88 3.22 -15.66 -5.78
CA SER A 88 2.67 -16.91 -6.30
C SER A 88 1.67 -16.69 -7.43
N SER A 89 0.88 -15.61 -7.40
CA SER A 89 -0.16 -15.39 -8.42
C SER A 89 0.42 -15.23 -9.84
N PRO A 90 1.35 -14.29 -10.09
CA PRO A 90 1.98 -14.16 -11.40
C PRO A 90 2.88 -15.35 -11.75
N GLN A 91 3.49 -16.03 -10.77
CA GLN A 91 4.36 -17.17 -11.04
C GLN A 91 3.59 -18.42 -11.49
N VAL A 92 2.38 -18.64 -10.96
CA VAL A 92 1.60 -19.85 -11.23
C VAL A 92 0.55 -19.62 -12.33
N TRP A 93 -0.15 -18.48 -12.30
CA TRP A 93 -1.30 -18.21 -13.19
C TRP A 93 -1.05 -17.10 -14.21
N GLY A 94 0.05 -16.33 -14.08
CA GLY A 94 0.37 -15.27 -15.03
C GLY A 94 -0.53 -14.03 -14.93
N GLU A 95 -1.26 -13.89 -13.82
CA GLU A 95 -2.06 -12.71 -13.48
C GLU A 95 -1.44 -11.92 -12.33
N GLN A 96 -1.90 -10.70 -12.07
CA GLN A 96 -1.36 -9.88 -10.99
C GLN A 96 -1.80 -10.41 -9.62
N THR A 97 -3.11 -10.56 -9.44
CA THR A 97 -3.77 -11.10 -8.25
C THR A 97 -5.28 -11.14 -8.53
N ASP A 98 -5.98 -12.10 -7.94
CA ASP A 98 -7.42 -12.05 -7.78
C ASP A 98 -7.81 -12.72 -6.44
N THR A 99 -8.94 -12.32 -5.86
CA THR A 99 -9.45 -12.87 -4.60
C THR A 99 -10.98 -12.87 -4.61
N PRO A 100 -11.63 -13.94 -4.12
CA PRO A 100 -13.07 -13.91 -3.92
C PRO A 100 -13.45 -12.84 -2.90
N GLU A 101 -14.68 -12.34 -3.02
CA GLU A 101 -15.27 -11.46 -2.00
C GLU A 101 -15.46 -12.20 -0.66
N SER A 102 -15.50 -11.45 0.44
CA SER A 102 -15.68 -12.03 1.78
C SER A 102 -17.01 -12.79 1.93
N GLY A 103 -18.04 -12.42 1.15
CA GLY A 103 -19.32 -13.11 1.13
C GLY A 103 -19.23 -14.56 0.66
N ASP A 104 -18.25 -14.89 -0.17
CA ASP A 104 -18.05 -16.25 -0.68
C ASP A 104 -17.60 -17.24 0.40
N TRP A 105 -17.13 -16.75 1.56
CA TRP A 105 -16.80 -17.60 2.70
C TRP A 105 -18.00 -18.45 3.16
N TYR A 106 -19.23 -18.00 2.91
CA TYR A 106 -20.45 -18.77 3.19
C TYR A 106 -20.57 -20.07 2.40
N ASN A 107 -19.82 -20.21 1.31
CA ASN A 107 -19.82 -21.39 0.45
C ASN A 107 -18.75 -22.42 0.86
N ALA A 108 -17.88 -22.07 1.81
CA ALA A 108 -16.85 -22.98 2.31
C ALA A 108 -17.40 -23.96 3.37
N GLY A 109 -16.90 -25.20 3.37
CA GLY A 109 -17.09 -26.15 4.48
C GLY A 109 -15.95 -26.13 5.50
N TYR A 110 -14.81 -25.56 5.10
CA TYR A 110 -13.60 -25.45 5.90
C TYR A 110 -12.83 -24.18 5.51
N ILE A 111 -12.41 -23.38 6.48
CA ILE A 111 -11.63 -22.16 6.27
C ILE A 111 -10.37 -22.19 7.12
N MET A 112 -9.26 -21.77 6.53
CA MET A 112 -7.99 -21.61 7.23
C MET A 112 -7.55 -20.14 7.20
N THR A 113 -7.44 -19.51 8.36
CA THR A 113 -6.83 -18.18 8.48
C THR A 113 -5.33 -18.37 8.72
N TRP A 114 -4.55 -18.34 7.63
CA TRP A 114 -3.11 -18.58 7.68
C TRP A 114 -2.32 -17.27 7.68
N GLY A 115 -1.71 -16.93 8.82
CA GLY A 115 -0.99 -15.66 8.98
C GLY A 115 -1.88 -14.42 8.83
N SER A 116 -3.20 -14.60 8.90
CA SER A 116 -4.20 -13.55 8.73
C SER A 116 -5.00 -13.36 10.00
N ASN A 117 -5.06 -12.11 10.47
CA ASN A 117 -5.80 -11.73 11.66
C ASN A 117 -7.07 -10.97 11.25
N VAL A 118 -8.04 -11.70 10.70
CA VAL A 118 -9.27 -11.15 10.09
C VAL A 118 -10.03 -10.19 11.04
N PRO A 119 -10.24 -10.50 12.34
CA PRO A 119 -10.96 -9.58 13.24
C PRO A 119 -10.29 -8.20 13.39
N LEU A 120 -8.95 -8.14 13.34
CA LEU A 120 -8.19 -6.90 13.50
C LEU A 120 -7.98 -6.16 12.17
N THR A 121 -7.66 -6.90 11.12
CA THR A 121 -7.21 -6.34 9.83
C THR A 121 -8.34 -6.17 8.82
N ARG A 122 -9.47 -6.85 9.02
CA ARG A 122 -10.67 -6.72 8.20
C ARG A 122 -11.96 -6.58 9.04
N PRO A 123 -12.05 -5.62 9.97
CA PRO A 123 -13.23 -5.48 10.83
C PRO A 123 -14.58 -5.43 10.09
N PRO A 124 -14.71 -4.77 8.92
CA PRO A 124 -15.96 -4.76 8.17
C PRO A 124 -16.39 -6.12 7.63
N ASP A 125 -15.44 -7.04 7.37
CA ASP A 125 -15.71 -8.37 6.83
C ASP A 125 -15.70 -9.47 7.90
N ALA A 126 -15.20 -9.19 9.12
CA ALA A 126 -14.95 -10.21 10.14
C ALA A 126 -16.20 -10.95 10.60
N HIS A 127 -17.38 -10.34 10.46
CA HIS A 127 -18.65 -10.99 10.77
C HIS A 127 -18.88 -12.22 9.88
N PHE A 128 -18.49 -12.19 8.61
CA PHE A 128 -18.61 -13.34 7.70
C PHE A 128 -17.92 -14.57 8.26
N LEU A 129 -16.67 -14.44 8.71
CA LEU A 129 -15.90 -15.55 9.29
C LEU A 129 -16.58 -16.16 10.52
N THR A 130 -17.18 -15.31 11.35
CA THR A 130 -17.89 -15.74 12.56
C THR A 130 -19.22 -16.42 12.22
N GLU A 131 -19.99 -15.84 11.30
CA GLU A 131 -21.29 -16.35 10.88
C GLU A 131 -21.17 -17.73 10.21
N VAL A 132 -20.19 -17.90 9.31
CA VAL A 132 -19.98 -19.18 8.62
C VAL A 132 -19.55 -20.28 9.57
N ARG A 133 -18.79 -19.93 10.62
CA ARG A 133 -18.45 -20.86 11.70
C ARG A 133 -19.70 -21.31 12.45
N TYR A 134 -20.58 -20.38 12.84
CA TYR A 134 -21.85 -20.73 13.48
C TYR A 134 -22.78 -21.54 12.57
N LYS A 135 -22.73 -21.33 11.25
CA LYS A 135 -23.43 -22.15 10.26
C LYS A 135 -22.92 -23.60 10.22
N GLY A 136 -21.70 -23.86 10.68
CA GLY A 136 -21.10 -25.19 10.74
C GLY A 136 -19.80 -25.34 9.95
N THR A 137 -19.27 -24.26 9.37
CA THR A 137 -17.96 -24.25 8.70
C THR A 137 -16.86 -24.42 9.74
N LYS A 138 -15.94 -25.37 9.52
CA LYS A 138 -14.79 -25.52 10.41
C LYS A 138 -13.78 -24.41 10.13
N VAL A 139 -13.39 -23.63 11.14
CA VAL A 139 -12.39 -22.57 11.02
C VAL A 139 -11.13 -22.95 11.78
N VAL A 140 -9.96 -22.81 11.15
CA VAL A 140 -8.65 -23.06 11.78
C VAL A 140 -7.73 -21.86 11.61
N SER A 141 -7.09 -21.46 12.70
CA SER A 141 -6.06 -20.41 12.69
C SER A 141 -4.67 -21.02 12.67
N VAL A 142 -3.82 -20.54 11.77
CA VAL A 142 -2.38 -20.86 11.72
C VAL A 142 -1.61 -19.57 12.00
N SER A 143 -1.08 -19.46 13.22
CA SER A 143 -0.28 -18.31 13.66
C SER A 143 0.69 -18.71 14.77
N PRO A 144 1.91 -18.12 14.84
CA PRO A 144 2.84 -18.36 15.95
C PRO A 144 2.33 -17.91 17.32
N ASP A 145 1.53 -16.86 17.33
CA ASP A 145 0.95 -16.22 18.50
C ASP A 145 -0.57 -16.49 18.60
N TYR A 146 -1.12 -16.29 19.80
CA TYR A 146 -2.55 -16.44 20.04
C TYR A 146 -3.31 -15.17 19.63
N ALA A 147 -3.36 -14.91 18.32
CA ALA A 147 -3.99 -13.74 17.71
C ALA A 147 -5.53 -13.75 17.86
N GLU A 148 -6.17 -12.62 17.62
CA GLU A 148 -7.63 -12.46 17.69
C GLU A 148 -8.37 -13.43 16.73
N SER A 149 -7.83 -13.70 15.54
CA SER A 149 -8.38 -14.73 14.63
C SER A 149 -8.44 -16.12 15.25
N THR A 150 -7.51 -16.44 16.17
CA THR A 150 -7.48 -17.72 16.88
C THR A 150 -8.65 -17.86 17.85
N THR A 151 -9.08 -16.76 18.49
CA THR A 151 -10.28 -16.76 19.37
C THR A 151 -11.56 -17.08 18.59
N SER A 152 -11.57 -16.77 17.30
CA SER A 152 -12.69 -16.99 16.39
C SER A 152 -12.58 -18.33 15.63
N SER A 153 -11.61 -19.17 15.97
CA SER A 153 -11.33 -20.46 15.31
C SER A 153 -11.69 -21.65 16.18
N ASP A 154 -11.93 -22.80 15.55
CA ASP A 154 -12.19 -24.06 16.25
C ASP A 154 -10.91 -24.83 16.61
N ALA A 155 -9.79 -24.51 15.96
CA ALA A 155 -8.48 -25.03 16.28
C ALA A 155 -7.40 -23.98 15.99
N TRP A 156 -6.29 -24.10 16.72
CA TRP A 156 -5.11 -23.27 16.56
C TRP A 156 -3.90 -24.15 16.27
N LEU A 157 -3.21 -23.84 15.18
CA LEU A 157 -1.90 -24.39 14.87
C LEU A 157 -0.83 -23.34 15.20
N ASN A 158 -0.16 -23.54 16.33
CA ASN A 158 0.99 -22.74 16.73
C ASN A 158 2.24 -23.20 15.97
N VAL A 159 2.57 -22.50 14.89
CA VAL A 159 3.79 -22.72 14.09
C VAL A 159 4.91 -21.82 14.57
N LYS A 160 6.17 -22.22 14.39
CA LYS A 160 7.29 -21.28 14.53
C LYS A 160 7.19 -20.23 13.42
N ALA A 161 7.68 -19.02 13.67
CA ALA A 161 7.76 -18.00 12.63
C ALA A 161 8.82 -18.40 11.58
N GLY A 162 8.46 -18.27 10.30
CA GLY A 162 9.28 -18.69 9.15
C GLY A 162 9.05 -20.15 8.75
#